data_AF-A0A9W6WDN5-F1
#
_entry.id   AF-A0A9W6WDN5-F1
#
_cell.length_a   1.000
_cell.length_b   1.000
_cell.length_c   1.000
_cell.angle_alpha   90.00
_cell.angle_beta   90.00
_cell.angle_gamma   90.00
#
_symmetry.space_group_name_H-M   'P 1'
#
loop_
_entity.id
_entity.type
_entity.pdbx_description
1 polymer ?
#
loop_
_entity_poly.entity_id
_entity_poly.type
_entity_poly.pdbx_seq_one_letter_code
_entity_poly.pdbx_strand_id
1 'polypeptide(L)'
;MHLLILKLFHYEFYLWFISQGIGEKLLDIDTPYILEFLESYSTKDLEMAKLLWIYQSRRQNYFAAAQILYELSISDFEVDLVNRIQFLSRANGFCNCSCPPGLQQDMILLQQQVYDLMMVANVQDELLLLILSDERVSDIAKQKAIDELNGEVLTISDLYNDYIEPLVL
;
A
#
# COMPACT_ATOMS: atom_id res chain seq x y z
N MET A 1 -12.22 -22.71 26.37
CA MET A 1 -12.18 -23.86 25.43
C MET A 1 -13.16 -23.68 24.28
N HIS A 2 -14.48 -23.52 24.52
CA HIS A 2 -15.48 -23.35 23.44
C HIS A 2 -15.27 -22.13 22.52
N LEU A 3 -14.90 -20.97 23.05
CA LEU A 3 -14.63 -19.77 22.22
C LEU A 3 -13.46 -19.95 21.24
N LEU A 4 -12.43 -20.72 21.63
CA LEU A 4 -11.25 -20.96 20.80
C LEU A 4 -11.59 -21.85 19.59
N ILE A 5 -12.45 -22.85 19.80
CA ILE A 5 -12.90 -23.77 18.75
C ILE A 5 -13.72 -23.01 17.70
N LEU A 6 -14.61 -22.11 18.13
CA LEU A 6 -15.42 -21.31 17.22
C LEU A 6 -14.55 -20.36 16.38
N LYS A 7 -13.58 -19.68 17.00
CA LYS A 7 -12.62 -18.83 16.29
C LYS A 7 -11.85 -19.60 15.21
N LEU A 8 -11.34 -20.78 15.54
CA LEU A 8 -10.60 -21.60 14.59
C LEU A 8 -11.49 -22.02 13.41
N PHE A 9 -12.74 -22.40 13.66
CA PHE A 9 -13.71 -22.70 12.60
C PHE A 9 -13.91 -21.50 11.65
N HIS A 10 -14.07 -20.29 12.20
CA HIS A 10 -14.20 -19.08 11.39
C HIS A 10 -12.95 -18.81 10.54
N TYR A 11 -11.74 -19.00 11.10
CA TYR A 11 -10.50 -18.81 10.37
C TYR A 11 -10.38 -19.79 9.18
N GLU A 12 -10.64 -21.07 9.40
CA GLU A 12 -10.65 -22.07 8.33
C GLU A 12 -11.70 -21.76 7.25
N PHE A 13 -12.87 -21.27 7.66
CA PHE A 13 -13.92 -20.85 6.74
C PHE A 13 -13.48 -19.64 5.88
N TYR A 14 -12.78 -18.67 6.46
CA TYR A 14 -12.28 -17.52 5.72
C TYR A 14 -11.16 -17.91 4.75
N LEU A 15 -10.23 -18.76 5.19
CA LEU A 15 -9.20 -19.34 4.31
C LEU A 15 -9.83 -20.09 3.14
N TRP A 16 -10.95 -20.80 3.36
CA TRP A 16 -11.69 -21.43 2.28
C TRP A 16 -12.19 -20.40 1.25
N PHE A 17 -12.82 -19.29 1.67
CA PHE A 17 -13.25 -18.21 0.74
C PHE A 17 -12.11 -17.70 -0.13
N ILE A 18 -10.95 -17.51 0.49
CA ILE A 18 -9.74 -17.02 -0.18
C ILE A 18 -9.26 -18.06 -1.20
N SER A 19 -9.18 -19.33 -0.81
CA SER A 19 -8.78 -20.44 -1.71
C SER A 19 -9.70 -20.60 -2.92
N GLN A 20 -10.97 -20.20 -2.79
CA GLN A 20 -11.96 -20.26 -3.87
C GLN A 20 -11.95 -19.00 -4.76
N GLY A 21 -11.05 -18.04 -4.52
CA GLY A 21 -10.98 -16.79 -5.27
C GLY A 21 -12.17 -15.84 -5.00
N ILE A 22 -12.87 -16.01 -3.88
CA ILE A 22 -14.03 -15.19 -3.49
C ILE A 22 -13.78 -14.41 -2.19
N GLY A 23 -12.51 -14.10 -1.90
CA GLY A 23 -12.08 -13.42 -0.67
C GLY A 23 -12.77 -12.07 -0.43
N GLU A 24 -13.18 -11.35 -1.47
CA GLU A 24 -13.93 -10.09 -1.33
C GLU A 24 -15.25 -10.26 -0.55
N LYS A 25 -15.88 -11.44 -0.61
CA LYS A 25 -17.11 -11.70 0.16
C LYS A 25 -16.88 -11.67 1.67
N LEU A 26 -15.63 -11.78 2.14
CA LEU A 26 -15.29 -11.58 3.54
C LEU A 26 -15.64 -10.17 4.03
N LEU A 27 -15.69 -9.18 3.13
CA LEU A 27 -16.06 -7.80 3.45
C LEU A 27 -17.54 -7.64 3.84
N ASP A 28 -18.38 -8.61 3.48
CA ASP A 28 -19.81 -8.64 3.78
C ASP A 28 -20.12 -9.49 5.04
N ILE A 29 -19.10 -10.16 5.59
CA ILE A 29 -19.23 -10.97 6.81
C ILE A 29 -19.10 -10.06 8.04
N ASP A 30 -20.05 -10.20 8.96
CA ASP A 30 -20.04 -9.52 10.24
C ASP A 30 -19.95 -10.55 11.38
N THR A 31 -18.71 -10.86 11.79
CA THR A 31 -18.43 -11.74 12.91
C THR A 31 -17.40 -11.07 13.82
N PRO A 32 -17.32 -11.43 15.11
CA PRO A 32 -16.32 -10.84 16.00
C PRO A 32 -14.87 -11.25 15.65
N TYR A 33 -14.67 -12.20 14.72
CA TYR A 33 -13.36 -12.77 14.40
C TYR A 33 -12.75 -12.23 13.09
N ILE A 34 -13.55 -11.57 12.24
CA ILE A 34 -13.11 -11.20 10.90
C ILE A 34 -12.02 -10.13 10.92
N LEU A 35 -12.12 -9.15 11.82
CA LEU A 35 -11.10 -8.09 11.94
C LEU A 35 -9.75 -8.70 12.36
N GLU A 36 -9.74 -9.47 13.45
CA GLU A 36 -8.53 -10.12 13.95
C GLU A 36 -7.92 -11.07 12.90
N PHE A 37 -8.77 -11.76 12.13
CA PHE A 37 -8.33 -12.58 11.00
C PHE A 37 -7.62 -11.72 9.95
N LEU A 38 -8.26 -10.67 9.44
CA LEU A 38 -7.67 -9.81 8.40
C LEU A 38 -6.36 -9.18 8.88
N GLU A 39 -6.28 -8.71 10.13
CA GLU A 39 -5.06 -8.15 10.74
C GLU A 39 -3.93 -9.19 10.86
N SER A 40 -4.26 -10.44 11.22
CA SER A 40 -3.26 -11.49 11.39
C SER A 40 -2.60 -11.89 10.06
N TYR A 41 -3.37 -11.88 8.96
CA TYR A 41 -2.88 -12.34 7.67
C TYR A 41 -2.38 -11.20 6.76
N SER A 42 -2.80 -9.95 6.98
CA SER A 42 -2.37 -8.79 6.17
C SER A 42 -0.87 -8.53 6.23
N THR A 43 -0.18 -8.98 7.29
CA THR A 43 1.27 -8.80 7.44
C THR A 43 2.11 -9.62 6.44
N LYS A 44 1.52 -10.66 5.82
CA LYS A 44 2.24 -11.60 4.93
C LYS A 44 1.55 -11.81 3.58
N ASP A 45 0.37 -11.25 3.40
CA ASP A 45 -0.44 -11.44 2.20
C ASP A 45 -1.01 -10.08 1.76
N LEU A 46 -0.57 -9.65 0.58
CA LEU A 46 -0.98 -8.38 -0.02
C LEU A 46 -2.49 -8.31 -0.26
N GLU A 47 -3.13 -9.40 -0.65
CA GLU A 47 -4.58 -9.43 -0.87
C GLU A 47 -5.33 -9.31 0.46
N MET A 48 -4.80 -9.87 1.55
CA MET A 48 -5.37 -9.67 2.89
C MET A 48 -5.24 -8.23 3.36
N ALA A 49 -4.09 -7.59 3.12
CA ALA A 49 -3.90 -6.18 3.42
C ALA A 49 -4.84 -5.29 2.59
N LYS A 50 -5.06 -5.63 1.32
CA LYS A 50 -6.06 -4.96 0.47
C LYS A 50 -7.47 -5.11 1.03
N LEU A 51 -7.87 -6.32 1.44
CA LEU A 51 -9.17 -6.55 2.07
C LEU A 51 -9.30 -5.77 3.39
N LEU A 52 -8.24 -5.67 4.19
CA LEU A 52 -8.26 -4.99 5.49
C LEU A 52 -8.53 -3.49 5.35
N TRP A 53 -7.88 -2.76 4.44
CA TRP A 53 -8.18 -1.32 4.27
C TRP A 53 -9.61 -1.10 3.76
N ILE A 54 -10.11 -1.98 2.88
CA ILE A 54 -11.51 -1.91 2.42
C ILE A 54 -12.47 -2.17 3.59
N TYR A 55 -12.17 -3.17 4.43
CA TYR A 55 -12.95 -3.50 5.61
C TYR A 55 -13.06 -2.32 6.58
N GLN A 56 -11.93 -1.64 6.85
CA GLN A 56 -11.88 -0.47 7.72
C GLN A 56 -12.63 0.73 7.11
N SER A 57 -12.42 1.01 5.83
CA SER A 57 -13.06 2.14 5.15
C SER A 57 -14.60 2.00 5.06
N ARG A 58 -15.13 0.80 4.82
CA ARG A 58 -16.58 0.52 4.84
C ARG A 58 -17.22 0.82 6.21
N ARG A 59 -16.43 0.73 7.28
CA ARG A 59 -16.84 1.02 8.66
C ARG A 59 -16.49 2.45 9.11
N GLN A 60 -16.10 3.32 8.17
CA GLN A 60 -15.71 4.71 8.41
C GLN A 60 -14.48 4.87 9.32
N ASN A 61 -13.67 3.82 9.46
CA ASN A 61 -12.40 3.87 10.17
C ASN A 61 -11.30 4.40 9.22
N TYR A 62 -11.46 5.65 8.79
CA TYR A 62 -10.62 6.24 7.73
C TYR A 62 -9.15 6.37 8.12
N PHE A 63 -8.85 6.67 9.38
CA PHE A 63 -7.47 6.70 9.88
C PHE A 63 -6.78 5.34 9.70
N ALA A 64 -7.43 4.25 10.15
CA ALA A 64 -6.89 2.91 9.99
C ALA A 64 -6.73 2.52 8.50
N ALA A 65 -7.72 2.85 7.66
CA ALA A 65 -7.63 2.59 6.23
C ALA A 65 -6.48 3.35 5.56
N ALA A 66 -6.28 4.63 5.90
CA ALA A 66 -5.16 5.44 5.42
C ALA A 66 -3.81 4.86 5.87
N GLN A 67 -3.73 4.45 7.14
CA GLN A 67 -2.51 3.88 7.71
C GLN A 67 -2.11 2.58 7.00
N ILE A 68 -3.04 1.66 6.78
CA ILE A 68 -2.78 0.41 6.06
C ILE A 68 -2.29 0.68 4.63
N LEU A 69 -2.88 1.66 3.94
CA LEU A 69 -2.47 2.03 2.58
C LEU A 69 -1.07 2.69 2.55
N TYR A 70 -0.74 3.50 3.55
CA TYR A 70 0.60 4.03 3.73
C TYR A 70 1.61 2.90 3.98
N GLU A 71 1.31 1.99 4.91
CA GLU A 71 2.15 0.81 5.19
C GLU A 71 2.35 -0.07 3.95
N LEU A 72 1.31 -0.28 3.16
CA LEU A 72 1.40 -0.98 1.87
C LEU A 72 2.34 -0.26 0.88
N SER A 73 2.32 1.07 0.85
CA SER A 73 3.17 1.85 -0.06
C SER A 73 4.67 1.76 0.27
N ILE A 74 5.02 1.45 1.52
CA ILE A 74 6.42 1.28 2.00
C ILE A 74 6.78 -0.17 2.32
N SER A 75 5.90 -1.12 1.99
CA SER A 75 6.10 -2.54 2.32
C SER A 75 7.10 -3.23 1.38
N ASP A 76 7.62 -4.37 1.82
CA ASP A 76 8.46 -5.27 1.00
C ASP A 76 7.63 -6.17 0.06
N PHE A 77 6.33 -5.93 -0.09
CA PHE A 77 5.52 -6.69 -1.05
C PHE A 77 5.97 -6.39 -2.48
N GLU A 78 5.88 -7.39 -3.37
CA GLU A 78 6.07 -7.20 -4.80
C GLU A 78 4.93 -6.35 -5.39
N VAL A 79 5.12 -5.04 -5.34
CA VAL A 79 4.18 -4.01 -5.80
C VAL A 79 4.95 -3.00 -6.63
N ASP A 80 4.51 -2.80 -7.87
CA ASP A 80 5.09 -1.80 -8.75
C ASP A 80 4.86 -0.36 -8.25
N LEU A 81 5.67 0.57 -8.76
CA LEU A 81 5.63 1.96 -8.32
C LEU A 81 4.23 2.59 -8.54
N VAL A 82 3.60 2.27 -9.67
CA VAL A 82 2.26 2.78 -10.02
C VAL A 82 1.23 2.38 -8.96
N ASN A 83 1.21 1.12 -8.52
CA ASN A 83 0.28 0.67 -7.48
C ASN A 83 0.60 1.29 -6.12
N ARG A 84 1.88 1.53 -5.79
CA ARG A 84 2.27 2.26 -4.56
C ARG A 84 1.77 3.70 -4.58
N ILE A 85 1.90 4.40 -5.71
CA ILE A 85 1.33 5.75 -5.90
C ILE A 85 -0.20 5.73 -5.75
N GLN A 86 -0.87 4.70 -6.27
CA GLN A 86 -2.31 4.55 -6.06
C GLN A 86 -2.69 4.29 -4.60
N PHE A 87 -1.88 3.53 -3.84
CA PHE A 87 -2.10 3.38 -2.40
C PHE A 87 -1.98 4.71 -1.67
N LEU A 88 -0.92 5.49 -1.96
CA LEU A 88 -0.71 6.82 -1.40
C LEU A 88 -1.84 7.79 -1.74
N SER A 89 -2.30 7.78 -2.99
CA SER A 89 -3.42 8.61 -3.44
C SER A 89 -4.71 8.29 -2.69
N ARG A 90 -5.00 6.99 -2.47
CA ARG A 90 -6.17 6.55 -1.67
C ARG A 90 -6.00 6.92 -0.19
N ALA A 91 -4.80 6.74 0.37
CA ALA A 91 -4.49 7.11 1.75
C ALA A 91 -4.74 8.61 1.98
N ASN A 92 -4.26 9.46 1.06
CA ASN A 92 -4.51 10.90 1.10
C ASN A 92 -6.01 11.23 1.03
N GLY A 93 -6.77 10.51 0.20
CA GLY A 93 -8.23 10.62 0.16
C GLY A 93 -8.87 10.37 1.53
N PHE A 94 -8.46 9.32 2.24
CA PHE A 94 -8.94 9.01 3.58
C PHE A 94 -8.47 9.98 4.66
N CYS A 95 -7.25 10.54 4.54
CA CYS A 95 -6.77 11.57 5.46
C CYS A 95 -7.62 12.85 5.44
N ASN A 96 -8.30 13.11 4.31
CA ASN A 96 -9.22 14.24 4.16
C ASN A 96 -10.66 13.95 4.64
N CYS A 97 -10.94 12.72 5.10
CA CYS A 97 -12.24 12.38 5.68
C CYS A 97 -12.35 12.82 7.15
N SER A 98 -13.59 12.81 7.67
CA SER A 98 -13.82 13.11 9.08
C SER A 98 -13.11 12.09 9.99
N CYS A 99 -12.43 12.59 11.01
CA CYS A 99 -11.68 11.79 11.97
C CYS A 99 -12.18 12.08 13.39
N PRO A 100 -12.29 11.09 14.29
CA PRO A 100 -12.62 11.31 15.70
C PRO A 100 -11.65 12.31 16.35
N PRO A 101 -12.09 13.15 17.31
CA PRO A 101 -11.23 14.16 17.94
C PRO A 101 -9.93 13.61 18.55
N GLY A 102 -9.96 12.38 19.07
CA GLY A 102 -8.78 11.73 19.67
C GLY A 102 -7.70 11.30 18.68
N LEU A 103 -7.98 11.27 17.37
CA LEU A 103 -7.07 10.83 16.32
C LEU A 103 -6.67 11.98 15.38
N GLN A 104 -7.11 13.21 15.64
CA GLN A 104 -6.91 14.32 14.72
C GLN A 104 -5.42 14.65 14.52
N GLN A 105 -4.63 14.61 15.60
CA GLN A 105 -3.19 14.88 15.52
C GLN A 105 -2.44 13.79 14.75
N ASP A 106 -2.78 12.52 15.01
CA ASP A 106 -2.18 11.39 14.30
C ASP A 106 -2.56 11.40 12.82
N MET A 107 -3.80 11.79 12.49
CA MET A 107 -4.25 11.95 11.11
C MET A 107 -3.45 13.03 10.36
N ILE A 108 -3.17 14.17 11.02
CA ILE A 108 -2.36 15.25 10.42
C ILE A 108 -0.93 14.76 10.15
N LEU A 109 -0.34 14.02 11.09
CA LEU A 109 1.00 13.47 10.91
C LEU A 109 1.03 12.47 9.75
N LEU A 110 0.08 11.54 9.72
CA LEU A 110 -0.04 10.56 8.64
C LEU A 110 -0.26 11.24 7.28
N GLN A 111 -1.10 12.29 7.22
CA GLN A 111 -1.31 13.06 6.00
C GLN A 111 -0.02 13.67 5.47
N GLN A 112 0.82 14.22 6.35
CA GLN A 112 2.13 14.76 5.96
C GLN A 112 3.02 13.65 5.40
N GLN A 113 3.12 12.50 6.09
CA GLN A 113 3.94 11.37 5.63
C GLN A 113 3.50 10.85 4.26
N VAL A 114 2.18 10.70 4.05
CA VAL A 114 1.61 10.29 2.77
C VAL A 114 1.95 11.30 1.67
N TYR A 115 1.81 12.60 1.96
CA TYR A 115 2.10 13.66 0.98
C TYR A 115 3.59 13.66 0.59
N ASP A 116 4.49 13.66 1.57
CA ASP A 116 5.94 13.71 1.35
C ASP A 116 6.40 12.49 0.53
N LEU A 117 5.92 11.29 0.87
CA LEU A 117 6.26 10.07 0.15
C LEU A 117 5.68 10.05 -1.27
N MET A 118 4.44 10.53 -1.45
CA MET A 118 3.80 10.63 -2.75
C MET A 118 4.53 11.59 -3.68
N MET A 119 5.09 12.69 -3.16
CA MET A 119 5.92 13.61 -3.96
C MET A 119 7.16 12.89 -4.51
N VAL A 120 7.88 12.14 -3.67
CA VAL A 120 9.08 11.40 -4.10
C VAL A 120 8.71 10.30 -5.10
N ALA A 121 7.62 9.56 -4.86
CA ALA A 121 7.15 8.50 -5.75
C ALA A 121 6.79 9.02 -7.14
N ASN A 122 6.14 10.19 -7.24
CA ASN A 122 5.83 10.81 -8.54
C ASN A 122 7.10 11.27 -9.27
N VAL A 123 8.08 11.83 -8.57
CA VAL A 123 9.38 12.19 -9.18
C VAL A 123 10.09 10.93 -9.72
N GLN A 124 10.04 9.83 -8.98
CA GLN A 124 10.60 8.55 -9.42
C GLN A 124 9.89 8.00 -10.67
N ASP A 125 8.56 8.10 -10.74
CA ASP A 125 7.77 7.66 -11.90
C ASP A 125 8.09 8.50 -13.14
N GLU A 126 8.14 9.83 -12.99
CA GLU A 126 8.54 10.76 -14.05
C GLU A 126 9.96 10.47 -14.55
N LEU A 127 10.90 10.18 -13.64
CA LEU A 127 12.27 9.83 -13.98
C LEU A 127 12.35 8.52 -14.78
N LEU A 128 11.61 7.49 -14.36
CA LEU A 128 11.54 6.22 -15.08
C LEU A 128 10.98 6.44 -16.50
N LEU A 129 9.88 7.18 -16.64
CA LEU A 129 9.29 7.51 -17.94
C LEU A 129 10.26 8.29 -18.83
N LEU A 130 11.01 9.24 -18.27
CA LEU A 130 12.03 10.00 -18.99
C LEU A 130 13.10 9.06 -19.56
N ILE A 131 13.68 8.19 -18.72
CA ILE A 131 14.72 7.23 -19.11
C ILE A 131 14.22 6.28 -20.21
N LEU A 132 12.98 5.80 -20.09
CA LEU A 132 12.39 4.90 -21.07
C LEU A 132 12.13 5.59 -22.42
N SER A 133 11.77 6.88 -22.38
CA SER A 133 11.51 7.68 -23.58
C SER A 133 12.76 8.17 -24.31
N ASP A 134 13.92 8.23 -23.64
CA ASP A 134 15.15 8.73 -24.24
C ASP A 134 15.76 7.67 -25.20
N GLU A 135 15.83 8.00 -26.49
CA GLU A 135 16.39 7.13 -27.54
C GLU A 135 17.91 6.93 -27.39
N ARG A 136 18.60 7.79 -26.66
CA ARG A 136 20.06 7.71 -26.44
C ARG A 136 20.41 6.68 -25.36
N VAL A 137 19.46 6.31 -24.51
CA VAL A 137 19.65 5.33 -23.44
C VAL A 137 19.53 3.92 -24.03
N SER A 138 20.55 3.09 -23.79
CA SER A 138 20.56 1.70 -24.25
C SER A 138 19.46 0.86 -23.59
N ASP A 139 18.97 -0.18 -24.28
CA ASP A 139 17.95 -1.09 -23.74
C ASP A 139 18.38 -1.76 -22.42
N ILE A 140 19.67 -2.03 -22.25
CA ILE A 140 20.23 -2.61 -21.02
C ILE A 140 20.06 -1.63 -19.84
N ALA A 141 20.36 -0.35 -20.07
CA ALA A 141 20.19 0.68 -19.05
C ALA A 141 18.70 0.95 -18.76
N LYS A 142 17.83 0.88 -19.77
CA LYS A 142 16.37 0.97 -19.59
C LYS A 142 15.85 -0.18 -18.73
N GLN A 143 16.29 -1.41 -19.00
CA GLN A 143 15.88 -2.56 -18.18
C GLN A 143 16.36 -2.42 -16.74
N LYS A 144 17.61 -2.00 -16.52
CA LYS A 144 18.12 -1.71 -15.18
C LYS A 144 17.28 -0.66 -14.45
N ALA A 145 16.90 0.42 -15.13
CA ALA A 145 16.05 1.45 -14.56
C ALA A 145 14.64 0.92 -14.22
N ILE A 146 14.06 0.04 -15.04
CA ILE A 146 12.79 -0.63 -14.70
C ILE A 146 12.96 -1.45 -13.42
N ASP A 147 14.01 -2.26 -13.35
CA ASP A 147 14.23 -3.17 -12.22
C ASP A 147 14.46 -2.41 -10.90
N GLU A 148 15.09 -1.24 -10.95
CA GLU A 148 15.43 -0.44 -9.77
C GLU A 148 14.39 0.64 -9.42
N LEU A 149 13.68 1.22 -10.40
CA LEU A 149 12.73 2.32 -10.18
C LEU A 149 11.26 1.89 -10.18
N ASN A 150 10.89 0.74 -10.78
CA ASN A 150 9.49 0.28 -10.82
C ASN A 150 9.08 -0.56 -9.60
N GLY A 151 9.53 -0.16 -8.41
CA GLY A 151 9.30 -0.91 -7.17
C GLY A 151 9.13 0.02 -5.98
N GLU A 152 9.93 -0.21 -4.93
CA GLU A 152 9.96 0.63 -3.74
C GLU A 152 10.28 2.09 -4.05
N VAL A 153 9.75 2.99 -3.24
CA VAL A 153 10.04 4.42 -3.35
C VAL A 153 11.41 4.68 -2.74
N LEU A 154 12.36 5.07 -3.58
CA LEU A 154 13.73 5.40 -3.19
C LEU A 154 13.79 6.74 -2.46
N THR A 155 14.90 7.00 -1.77
CA THR A 155 15.10 8.32 -1.19
C THR A 155 15.40 9.35 -2.29
N ILE A 156 15.06 10.61 -2.03
CA ILE A 156 15.36 11.69 -2.99
C ILE A 156 16.86 11.83 -3.27
N SER A 157 17.71 11.48 -2.29
CA SER A 157 19.15 11.48 -2.43
C SER A 157 19.62 10.39 -3.39
N ASP A 158 19.05 9.19 -3.31
CA ASP A 158 19.40 8.07 -4.18
C ASP A 158 18.95 8.36 -5.62
N LEU A 159 17.71 8.84 -5.80
CA LEU A 159 17.22 9.30 -7.10
C LEU A 159 18.13 10.37 -7.71
N TYR A 160 18.61 11.31 -6.89
CA TYR A 160 19.49 12.36 -7.37
C TYR A 160 20.86 11.82 -7.80
N ASN A 161 21.55 11.11 -6.91
CA ASN A 161 22.93 10.67 -7.14
C ASN A 161 23.03 9.61 -8.23
N ASP A 162 22.08 8.67 -8.28
CA ASP A 162 22.21 7.48 -9.13
C ASP A 162 21.61 7.71 -10.53
N TYR A 163 20.71 8.69 -10.68
CA TYR A 163 19.96 8.89 -11.92
C TYR A 163 19.95 10.34 -12.42
N ILE A 164 19.63 11.33 -11.58
CA ILE A 164 19.49 12.72 -12.06
C ILE A 164 20.86 13.34 -12.39
N GLU A 165 21.84 13.24 -11.49
CA GLU A 165 23.18 13.82 -11.73
C GLU A 165 23.87 13.21 -12.99
N PRO A 166 23.85 11.89 -13.21
CA PRO A 166 24.39 11.29 -14.43
C PRO A 166 23.68 11.66 -15.74
N LEU A 167 22.38 12.03 -15.71
CA LEU A 167 21.62 12.42 -16.92
C LEU A 167 21.87 13.87 -17.35
N VAL A 168 22.29 14.73 -16.41
CA VAL A 168 22.54 16.15 -16.66
C VAL A 168 23.99 16.42 -17.11
N LEU A 169 24.88 15.44 -16.95
CA LEU A 169 26.28 15.45 -17.40
C LEU A 169 26.48 14.68 -18.71
#